data_AF-A0A4R2IWP8-F1
#
_entry.id   AF-A0A4R2IWP8-F1
#
_cell.length_a   1.000
_cell.length_b   1.000
_cell.length_c   1.000
_cell.angle_alpha   90.00
_cell.angle_beta   90.00
_cell.angle_gamma   90.00
#
_symmetry.space_group_name_H-M   'P 1'
#
loop_
_entity.id
_entity.type
_entity.pdbx_description
1 polymer ?
#
loop_
_entity_poly.entity_id
_entity_poly.type
_entity_poly.pdbx_seq_one_letter_code
_entity_poly.pdbx_strand_id
1 'polypeptide(L)' 'MIPADRHVDADAARRCLRGELLAEQLTTHARELVVAWLHRRGCTDAAVAARTGMTTYTAARIRARLHLPVVPPDL' A
#
# COMPACT_ATOMS: atom_id res chain seq x y z
N MET A 1 -17.78 -2.62 -16.46
CA MET A 1 -17.87 -1.43 -15.60
C MET A 1 -17.20 -1.78 -14.28
N ILE A 2 -16.19 -1.01 -13.84
CA ILE A 2 -15.58 -1.21 -12.52
C ILE A 2 -16.53 -0.61 -11.48
N PRO A 3 -16.85 -1.28 -10.36
CA PRO A 3 -17.71 -0.73 -9.32
C PRO A 3 -17.19 0.63 -8.81
N ALA A 4 -18.08 1.59 -8.57
CA ALA A 4 -17.73 2.96 -8.14
C ALA A 4 -16.86 2.98 -6.88
N ASP A 5 -17.10 2.07 -5.93
CA ASP A 5 -16.33 1.96 -4.69
C ASP A 5 -14.84 1.66 -4.95
N ARG A 6 -14.54 0.86 -5.99
CA ARG A 6 -13.16 0.57 -6.39
C ARG A 6 -12.47 1.80 -6.98
N HIS A 7 -13.22 2.75 -7.55
CA HIS A 7 -12.66 4.02 -8.02
C HIS A 7 -12.28 4.93 -6.85
N VAL A 8 -13.11 4.98 -5.80
CA VAL A 8 -12.84 5.78 -4.59
C VAL A 8 -11.60 5.25 -3.87
N ASP A 9 -11.51 3.93 -3.67
CA ASP A 9 -10.33 3.32 -3.03
C ASP A 9 -9.05 3.55 -3.84
N ALA A 10 -9.12 3.46 -5.17
CA ALA A 10 -7.99 3.74 -6.05
C ALA A 10 -7.56 5.21 -5.98
N ASP A 11 -8.49 6.16 -5.88
CA ASP A 11 -8.16 7.57 -5.71
C ASP A 11 -7.51 7.85 -4.36
N ALA A 12 -8.09 7.34 -3.26
CA ALA A 12 -7.53 7.45 -1.92
C ALA A 12 -6.11 6.86 -1.85
N ALA A 13 -5.88 5.70 -2.48
CA ALA A 13 -4.56 5.09 -2.59
C ALA A 13 -3.57 6.01 -3.34
N ARG A 14 -3.98 6.65 -4.46
CA ARG A 14 -3.12 7.59 -5.20
C ARG A 14 -2.78 8.84 -4.39
N ARG A 15 -3.72 9.35 -3.61
CA ARG A 15 -3.50 10.50 -2.71
C ARG A 15 -2.51 10.12 -1.61
N CYS A 16 -2.62 8.91 -1.06
CA CYS A 16 -1.63 8.39 -0.11
C CYS A 16 -0.22 8.28 -0.70
N LEU A 17 -0.07 7.76 -1.92
CA LEU A 17 1.23 7.67 -2.60
C LEU A 17 1.91 9.03 -2.85
N ARG A 18 1.11 10.10 -2.93
CA ARG A 18 1.54 11.50 -3.06
C ARG A 18 1.80 12.19 -1.72
N GLY A 19 1.53 11.53 -0.59
CA GLY A 19 1.68 12.10 0.74
C GLY A 19 0.51 13.00 1.18
N GLU A 20 -0.60 13.01 0.44
CA GLU A 20 -1.78 13.82 0.74
C GLU A 20 -2.71 13.16 1.78
N LEU A 21 -2.58 11.84 1.96
CA LEU A 21 -3.32 11.05 2.96
C LEU A 21 -2.37 10.08 3.67
N LEU A 22 -2.58 9.87 4.96
CA LEU A 22 -1.95 8.82 5.74
C LEU A 22 -2.73 7.51 5.62
N ALA A 23 -2.04 6.39 5.76
CA ALA A 23 -2.65 5.07 5.70
C ALA A 23 -3.83 4.88 6.67
N GLU A 24 -3.81 5.51 7.84
CA GLU A 24 -4.92 5.42 8.80
C GLU A 24 -6.25 5.95 8.25
N GLN A 25 -6.19 6.90 7.31
CA GLN A 25 -7.35 7.50 6.63
C GLN A 25 -7.89 6.61 5.49
N LEU A 26 -7.20 5.52 5.15
CA LEU A 26 -7.58 4.63 4.06
C LEU A 26 -8.42 3.46 4.56
N THR A 27 -9.34 3.01 3.71
CA THR A 27 -10.02 1.70 3.85
C THR A 27 -9.01 0.56 3.77
N THR A 28 -9.41 -0.64 4.18
CA THR A 28 -8.56 -1.83 4.05
C THR A 28 -8.14 -2.07 2.59
N HIS A 29 -9.06 -1.91 1.65
CA HIS A 29 -8.79 -2.15 0.24
C HIS A 29 -7.88 -1.07 -0.37
N ALA A 30 -8.06 0.20 -0.02
CA ALA A 30 -7.15 1.26 -0.44
C ALA A 30 -5.71 1.01 0.09
N ARG A 31 -5.55 0.51 1.32
CA ARG A 31 -4.22 0.11 1.86
C ARG A 31 -3.60 -1.05 1.07
N GLU A 32 -4.41 -2.03 0.67
CA GLU A 32 -3.96 -3.13 -0.20
C GLU A 32 -3.45 -2.61 -1.55
N LEU A 33 -4.14 -1.64 -2.17
CA LEU A 33 -3.68 -1.01 -3.41
C LEU A 33 -2.35 -0.26 -3.23
N VAL A 34 -2.20 0.49 -2.14
CA VAL A 34 -0.95 1.20 -1.82
C VAL A 34 0.22 0.21 -1.70
N VAL A 35 0.04 -0.86 -0.93
CA VAL A 35 1.07 -1.89 -0.73
C VAL A 35 1.41 -2.58 -2.06
N ALA A 36 0.41 -2.97 -2.85
CA ALA A 36 0.63 -3.61 -4.15
C ALA A 36 1.40 -2.69 -5.13
N TRP A 37 1.06 -1.40 -5.18
CA TRP A 37 1.71 -0.45 -6.08
C TRP A 37 3.15 -0.14 -5.67
N LEU A 38 3.43 -0.01 -4.36
CA LEU A 38 4.80 0.21 -3.88
C LEU A 38 5.65 -1.06 -4.00
N HIS A 39 5.08 -2.24 -3.74
CA HIS A 39 5.75 -3.52 -3.97
C HIS A 39 6.17 -3.69 -5.43
N ARG A 40 5.28 -3.38 -6.39
CA ARG A 40 5.61 -3.39 -7.82
C ARG A 40 6.72 -2.42 -8.23
N ARG A 41 7.01 -1.41 -7.40
CA ARG A 41 8.14 -0.48 -7.57
C ARG A 41 9.40 -0.93 -6.83
N GLY A 42 9.41 -2.14 -6.28
CA GLY A 42 10.54 -2.68 -5.52
C GLY A 42 10.67 -2.12 -4.10
N CYS A 43 9.62 -1.53 -3.53
CA CYS A 43 9.69 -1.06 -2.14
C CYS A 43 9.62 -2.23 -1.16
N THR A 44 10.52 -2.23 -0.17
CA THR A 44 10.47 -3.12 1.01
C THR A 44 9.32 -2.74 1.95
N ASP A 45 8.92 -3.66 2.83
CA ASP A 45 7.88 -3.40 3.84
C ASP A 45 8.22 -2.17 4.73
N ALA A 46 9.53 -1.95 5.01
CA ALA A 46 10.01 -0.79 5.75
C ALA A 46 9.89 0.52 4.95
N ALA A 47 10.22 0.49 3.65
CA ALA A 47 10.05 1.65 2.78
C ALA A 47 8.56 2.02 2.60
N VAL A 48 7.69 1.01 2.50
CA VAL A 48 6.24 1.21 2.48
C VAL A 48 5.76 1.88 3.77
N ALA A 49 6.19 1.37 4.93
CA ALA A 49 5.86 1.94 6.23
C ALA A 49 6.26 3.42 6.33
N ALA A 50 7.53 3.73 6.03
CA ALA A 50 8.06 5.09 6.08
C ALA A 50 7.30 6.06 5.16
N ARG A 51 6.90 5.61 3.97
CA ARG A 51 6.22 6.47 2.98
C ARG A 51 4.73 6.72 3.29
N THR A 52 4.09 5.81 4.02
CA THR A 52 2.61 5.80 4.14
C THR A 52 2.12 6.04 5.57
N GLY A 53 3.02 6.03 6.55
CA GLY A 53 2.68 6.10 7.97
C GLY A 53 2.17 4.78 8.55
N MET A 54 2.19 3.68 7.79
CA MET A 54 1.94 2.34 8.34
C MET A 54 3.12 1.89 9.22
N THR A 55 2.86 0.94 10.11
CA THR A 55 3.96 0.16 10.70
C THR A 55 4.50 -0.86 9.69
N THR A 56 5.78 -1.21 9.79
CA THR A 56 6.41 -2.27 8.97
C THR A 56 5.63 -3.59 9.09
N TYR A 57 5.14 -3.93 10.28
CA TYR A 57 4.28 -5.08 10.51
C TYR A 57 2.99 -5.03 9.69
N THR A 58 2.34 -3.87 9.62
CA THR A 58 1.11 -3.70 8.84
C THR A 58 1.38 -3.86 7.35
N ALA A 59 2.45 -3.26 6.83
CA ALA A 59 2.86 -3.43 5.44
C ALA A 59 3.13 -4.91 5.11
N ALA A 60 3.92 -5.59 5.93
CA ALA A 60 4.24 -7.02 5.77
C ALA A 60 2.99 -7.91 5.81
N ARG A 61 2.06 -7.64 6.73
CA ARG A 61 0.81 -8.41 6.85
C ARG A 61 -0.09 -8.24 5.63
N ILE A 62 -0.21 -7.03 5.10
CA ILE A 62 -0.99 -6.77 3.89
C ILE A 62 -0.32 -7.43 2.68
N ARG A 63 1.00 -7.29 2.54
CA ARG A 63 1.79 -7.96 1.48
C ARG A 63 1.55 -9.47 1.49
N ALA A 64 1.59 -10.10 2.66
CA ALA A 64 1.32 -11.52 2.84
C ALA A 64 -0.12 -11.91 2.45
N ARG A 65 -1.12 -11.10 2.83
CA ARG A 65 -2.53 -11.30 2.43
C ARG A 65 -2.74 -11.20 0.92
N LEU A 66 -1.93 -10.40 0.23
CA LEU A 66 -1.93 -10.26 -1.22
C LEU A 66 -1.07 -11.32 -1.93
N HIS A 67 -0.48 -12.25 -1.19
CA HIS A 67 0.44 -13.29 -1.70
C HIS A 67 1.63 -12.72 -2.50
N LEU A 68 2.12 -11.55 -2.11
CA LEU A 68 3.27 -10.91 -2.75
C LEU A 68 4.59 -11.38 -2.10
N PRO A 69 5.64 -11.66 -2.91
CA PRO A 69 6.93 -12.12 -2.41
C PRO A 69 7.61 -11.04 -1.56
N VAL A 70 8.50 -11.45 -0.65
CA VAL A 70 9.34 -10.52 0.10
C VAL A 70 10.28 -9.81 -0.88
N VAL A 71 10.38 -8.48 -0.74
CA VAL A 71 11.41 -7.70 -1.44
C VAL A 71 12.64 -7.65 -0.54
N PRO A 72 13.80 -8.19 -0.97
CA PRO A 72 15.03 -8.13 -0.19
C PRO A 72 15.50 -6.67 -0.06
N PRO A 73 16.20 -6.31 1.04
CA PRO A 73 16.66 -4.94 1.27
C PRO A 73 17.74 -4.45 0.30
N ASP A 74 18.43 -5.34 -0.40
CA ASP A 74 19.54 -5.01 -1.30
C ASP A 74 19.43 -5.82 -2.61
N LEU A 75 19.02 -5.16 -3.70
CA LEU A 75 19.22 -5.57 -5.10
C LEU A 75 19.62 -4.33 -5.90
#